data_AF-A0A7Y1Z3D1-F1
#
_entry.id   AF-A0A7Y1Z3D1-F1
#
_cell.length_a   1.000
_cell.length_b   1.000
_cell.length_c   1.000
_cell.angle_alpha   90.00
_cell.angle_beta   90.00
_cell.angle_gamma   90.00
#
_symmetry.space_group_name_H-M   'P 1'
#
loop_
_entity.id
_entity.type
_entity.pdbx_description
1 polymer ?
#
loop_
_entity_poly.entity_id
_entity_poly.type
_entity_poly.pdbx_seq_one_letter_code
_entity_poly.pdbx_strand_id
1 'polypeptide(L)'
;MEPWLARSAIATLAVIPVFIAIPYLRRNYGVDPLVYLVWYFGAAAISVALYLAIAGRAAQLAPRPGVIAAIIAIGLTLGALANGALFQAVISAPNPGLPPVIYATSSMVVFILSVFLASLLPQFFVPATSDPMRLGGIVLVIAGLFLLAGGASNTLAR
;
A
#
# COMPACT_ATOMS: atom_id res chain seq x y z
N MET A 1 -9.00 8.66 20.02
CA MET A 1 -8.52 7.69 19.00
C MET A 1 -7.04 7.95 18.79
N GLU A 2 -6.21 6.90 18.79
CA GLU A 2 -4.77 7.02 18.53
C GLU A 2 -4.50 7.70 17.17
N PRO A 3 -3.54 8.64 17.05
CA PRO A 3 -3.31 9.38 15.80
C PRO A 3 -3.01 8.51 14.59
N TRP A 4 -2.33 7.36 14.78
CA TRP A 4 -2.03 6.42 13.71
C TRP A 4 -3.30 5.77 13.17
N LEU A 5 -4.25 5.40 14.04
CA LEU A 5 -5.50 4.75 13.65
C LEU A 5 -6.41 5.71 12.88
N ALA A 6 -6.48 6.97 13.31
CA ALA A 6 -7.20 8.02 12.60
C ALA A 6 -6.70 8.20 11.16
N ARG A 7 -5.37 8.26 10.99
CA ARG A 7 -4.71 8.43 9.69
C ARG A 7 -4.95 7.22 8.78
N SER A 8 -4.90 6.01 9.34
CA SER A 8 -5.23 4.80 8.59
C SER A 8 -6.67 4.81 8.08
N ALA A 9 -7.64 5.19 8.92
CA ALA A 9 -9.05 5.27 8.49
C ALA A 9 -9.26 6.31 7.37
N ILE A 10 -8.64 7.48 7.49
CA ILE A 10 -8.69 8.51 6.44
C ILE A 10 -8.07 7.99 5.14
N ALA A 11 -6.91 7.33 5.21
CA ALA A 11 -6.25 6.75 4.05
C ALA A 11 -7.13 5.69 3.36
N THR A 12 -7.78 4.82 4.13
CA THR A 12 -8.72 3.82 3.61
C THR A 12 -9.89 4.47 2.86
N LEU A 13 -10.48 5.52 3.41
CA LEU A 13 -11.58 6.22 2.72
C LEU A 13 -11.10 6.96 1.47
N ALA A 14 -9.94 7.62 1.55
CA ALA A 14 -9.39 8.41 0.46
C ALA A 14 -8.91 7.55 -0.74
N VAL A 15 -8.52 6.29 -0.51
CA VAL A 15 -8.04 5.42 -1.59
C VAL A 15 -9.17 4.79 -2.41
N ILE A 16 -10.39 4.73 -1.89
CA ILE A 16 -11.57 4.19 -2.61
C ILE A 16 -11.75 4.85 -4.00
N PRO A 17 -11.85 6.19 -4.11
CA PRO A 17 -12.01 6.84 -5.42
C PRO A 17 -10.81 6.61 -6.34
N VAL A 18 -9.61 6.38 -5.82
CA VAL A 18 -8.41 6.09 -6.63
C VAL A 18 -8.59 4.76 -7.38
N PHE A 19 -8.98 3.69 -6.67
CA PHE A 19 -9.17 2.39 -7.31
C PHE A 19 -10.39 2.33 -8.24
N ILE A 20 -11.44 3.09 -7.96
CA ILE A 20 -12.60 3.23 -8.85
C ILE A 20 -12.23 4.02 -10.12
N ALA A 21 -11.39 5.05 -9.99
CA ALA A 21 -11.00 5.89 -11.12
C ALA A 21 -10.19 5.13 -12.18
N ILE A 22 -9.41 4.11 -11.80
CA ILE A 22 -8.57 3.35 -12.74
C ILE A 22 -9.40 2.71 -13.88
N PRO A 23 -10.36 1.79 -13.62
CA PRO A 23 -11.16 1.20 -14.69
C PRO A 23 -12.07 2.23 -15.37
N TYR A 24 -12.57 3.24 -14.63
CA TYR A 24 -13.38 4.32 -15.21
C TYR A 24 -12.60 5.11 -16.27
N LEU A 25 -11.38 5.55 -15.97
CA LEU A 25 -10.55 6.32 -16.88
C LEU A 25 -10.04 5.47 -18.05
N ARG A 26 -9.73 4.19 -17.80
CA ARG A 26 -9.39 3.25 -18.88
C ARG A 26 -10.56 3.08 -19.85
N ARG A 27 -11.78 2.88 -19.34
CA ARG A 27 -12.97 2.63 -20.16
C ARG A 27 -13.44 3.86 -20.93
N ASN A 28 -13.45 5.03 -20.30
CA ASN A 28 -14.05 6.24 -20.88
C ASN A 28 -13.04 7.11 -21.65
N TYR A 29 -11.76 7.05 -21.30
CA TYR A 29 -10.72 7.92 -21.87
C TYR A 29 -9.51 7.16 -22.41
N GLY A 30 -9.50 5.82 -22.37
CA GLY A 30 -8.39 5.00 -22.87
C GLY A 30 -7.10 5.10 -22.05
N VAL A 31 -7.13 5.74 -20.88
CA VAL A 31 -5.94 6.00 -20.06
C VAL A 31 -5.34 4.68 -19.60
N ASP A 32 -4.07 4.45 -19.92
CA ASP A 32 -3.33 3.28 -19.43
C ASP A 32 -3.10 3.36 -17.91
N PRO A 33 -3.26 2.26 -17.14
CA PRO A 33 -3.05 2.28 -15.69
C PRO A 33 -1.67 2.75 -15.25
N LEU A 34 -0.61 2.50 -16.03
CA LEU A 34 0.73 2.98 -15.73
C LEU A 34 0.85 4.48 -15.98
N VAL A 35 0.15 5.02 -16.98
CA VAL A 35 0.07 6.47 -17.19
C VAL A 35 -0.68 7.12 -16.01
N TYR A 36 -1.81 6.54 -15.59
CA TYR A 36 -2.53 7.00 -14.40
C TYR A 36 -1.64 6.97 -13.15
N LEU A 37 -0.89 5.89 -12.95
CA LEU A 37 0.05 5.70 -11.85
C LEU A 37 1.09 6.82 -11.76
N VAL A 38 1.74 7.17 -12.88
CA VAL A 38 2.76 8.22 -12.94
C VAL A 38 2.17 9.56 -12.51
N TRP A 39 1.01 9.94 -13.06
CA TRP A 39 0.37 11.21 -12.72
C TRP A 39 -0.17 11.25 -11.29
N TYR A 40 -0.74 10.13 -10.81
CA TYR A 40 -1.24 10.00 -9.45
C TYR A 40 -0.13 10.18 -8.41
N PHE A 41 0.98 9.44 -8.54
CA PHE A 41 2.11 9.57 -7.61
C PHE A 41 2.86 10.89 -7.79
N GLY A 42 2.93 11.44 -9.00
CA GLY A 42 3.48 12.78 -9.25
C GLY A 42 2.69 13.86 -8.53
N ALA A 43 1.36 13.85 -8.64
CA ALA A 43 0.49 14.77 -7.93
C ALA A 43 0.63 14.63 -6.40
N ALA A 44 0.66 13.39 -5.89
CA ALA A 44 0.85 13.13 -4.47
C ALA A 44 2.21 13.69 -3.96
N ALA A 45 3.29 13.49 -4.71
CA ALA A 45 4.61 14.01 -4.37
C ALA A 45 4.61 15.56 -4.31
N ILE A 46 4.01 16.22 -5.30
CA ILE A 46 3.87 17.68 -5.33
C ILE A 46 3.06 18.17 -4.13
N SER A 47 1.90 17.56 -3.86
CA SER A 47 1.04 17.96 -2.75
C SER A 47 1.73 17.82 -1.39
N VAL A 48 2.49 16.74 -1.17
CA VAL A 48 3.25 16.54 0.08
C VAL A 48 4.38 17.56 0.20
N ALA A 49 5.11 17.84 -0.89
CA ALA A 49 6.18 18.83 -0.89
C ALA A 49 5.64 20.25 -0.59
N LEU A 50 4.52 20.63 -1.21
CA LEU A 50 3.85 21.91 -0.95
C LEU A 50 3.36 21.99 0.50
N TYR A 51 2.76 20.92 1.03
CA TYR A 51 2.34 20.87 2.43
C TYR A 51 3.50 21.12 3.39
N LEU A 52 4.65 20.46 3.17
CA LEU A 52 5.84 20.67 3.99
C LEU A 52 6.37 22.09 3.87
N ALA A 53 6.36 22.66 2.66
CA ALA A 53 6.81 24.04 2.44
C ALA A 53 5.92 25.05 3.18
N ILE A 54 4.60 24.94 3.04
CA ILE A 54 3.62 25.80 3.72
C ILE A 54 3.71 25.65 5.24
N ALA A 55 3.98 24.44 5.73
CA ALA A 55 4.17 24.17 7.16
C ALA A 55 5.55 24.62 7.70
N GLY A 56 6.38 25.31 6.92
CA GLY A 56 7.73 25.74 7.34
C GLY A 56 8.75 24.61 7.51
N ARG A 57 8.48 23.44 6.92
CA ARG A 57 9.27 22.21 7.05
C ARG A 57 9.96 21.80 5.75
N ALA A 58 10.16 22.73 4.82
CA ALA A 58 10.79 22.48 3.52
C ALA A 58 12.16 21.81 3.63
N ALA A 59 12.96 22.15 4.65
CA ALA A 59 14.27 21.55 4.89
C ALA A 59 14.23 20.03 5.14
N GLN A 60 13.08 19.47 5.50
CA GLN A 60 12.90 18.04 5.74
C GLN A 60 12.69 17.23 4.44
N LEU A 61 12.51 17.91 3.30
CA LEU A 61 12.27 17.28 2.00
C LEU A 61 13.52 16.53 1.50
N ALA A 62 14.71 17.02 1.85
CA ALA A 62 15.99 16.46 1.42
C ALA A 62 16.75 15.90 2.63
N PRO A 63 16.56 14.62 3.00
CA PRO A 63 17.41 13.97 3.99
C PRO A 63 18.85 13.84 3.45
N ARG A 64 19.73 13.20 4.24
CA ARG A 64 21.13 12.97 3.83
C ARG A 64 21.20 12.30 2.44
N PRO A 65 22.13 12.69 1.54
CA PRO A 65 22.16 12.20 0.16
C PRO A 65 22.15 10.66 0.03
N GLY A 66 22.84 9.93 0.92
CA GLY A 66 22.83 8.46 0.92
C GLY A 66 21.44 7.87 1.21
N VAL A 67 20.64 8.52 2.05
CA VAL A 67 19.26 8.11 2.35
C VAL A 67 18.35 8.37 1.14
N ILE A 68 18.54 9.51 0.45
CA ILE A 68 17.84 9.82 -0.78
C ILE A 68 18.11 8.74 -1.84
N ALA A 69 19.39 8.37 -2.04
CA ALA A 69 19.78 7.34 -3.00
C ALA A 69 19.11 5.99 -2.68
N ALA A 70 19.06 5.59 -1.40
CA ALA A 70 18.39 4.36 -0.98
C ALA A 70 16.87 4.40 -1.24
N ILE A 71 16.20 5.50 -0.91
CA ILE A 71 14.75 5.68 -1.16
C ILE A 71 14.45 5.61 -2.66
N ILE A 72 15.27 6.29 -3.49
CA ILE A 72 15.13 6.27 -4.95
C ILE A 72 15.34 4.85 -5.49
N ALA A 73 16.39 4.14 -5.05
CA ALA A 73 16.65 2.78 -5.50
C ALA A 73 15.49 1.82 -5.17
N ILE A 74 14.94 1.90 -3.95
CA ILE A 74 13.76 1.11 -3.54
C ILE A 74 12.54 1.51 -4.39
N GLY A 75 12.32 2.81 -4.61
CA GLY A 75 11.21 3.31 -5.41
C GLY A 75 11.25 2.85 -6.87
N LEU A 76 12.43 2.94 -7.51
CA LEU A 76 12.63 2.54 -8.91
C LEU A 76 12.51 1.03 -9.12
N THR A 77 12.86 0.23 -8.12
CA THR A 77 12.83 -1.24 -8.22
C THR A 77 11.53 -1.80 -7.64
N LEU A 78 11.46 -1.90 -6.31
CA LEU A 78 10.35 -2.51 -5.59
C LEU A 78 9.07 -1.69 -5.69
N GLY A 79 9.18 -0.35 -5.59
CA GLY A 79 8.05 0.56 -5.67
C GLY A 79 7.35 0.51 -7.03
N ALA A 80 8.12 0.63 -8.12
CA ALA A 80 7.61 0.55 -9.48
C ALA A 80 6.99 -0.82 -9.78
N LEU A 81 7.66 -1.91 -9.37
CA LEU A 81 7.14 -3.27 -9.55
C LEU A 81 5.82 -3.49 -8.79
N ALA A 82 5.78 -3.15 -7.50
CA ALA A 82 4.61 -3.38 -6.65
C ALA A 82 3.40 -2.57 -7.10
N ASN A 83 3.57 -1.25 -7.31
CA ASN A 83 2.45 -0.38 -7.67
C ASN A 83 2.05 -0.56 -9.14
N GLY A 84 3.00 -0.81 -10.04
CA GLY A 84 2.72 -1.14 -11.44
C GLY A 84 1.90 -2.42 -11.57
N ALA A 85 2.30 -3.49 -10.88
CA ALA A 85 1.56 -4.74 -10.86
C ALA A 85 0.16 -4.57 -10.23
N LEU A 86 0.04 -3.83 -9.12
CA LEU A 86 -1.24 -3.57 -8.47
C LEU A 86 -2.21 -2.82 -9.41
N PHE A 87 -1.78 -1.72 -10.01
CA PHE A 87 -2.65 -0.88 -10.84
C PHE A 87 -3.05 -1.59 -12.14
N GLN A 88 -2.17 -2.43 -12.69
CA GLN A 88 -2.52 -3.29 -13.81
C GLN A 88 -3.47 -4.43 -13.40
N ALA A 89 -3.33 -5.00 -12.21
CA ALA A 89 -4.25 -6.02 -11.71
C ALA A 89 -5.67 -5.47 -11.51
N VAL A 90 -5.80 -4.19 -11.13
CA VAL A 90 -7.10 -3.51 -10.95
C VAL A 90 -7.95 -3.54 -12.23
N ILE A 91 -7.34 -3.45 -13.41
CA ILE A 91 -8.10 -3.49 -14.68
C ILE A 91 -8.42 -4.90 -15.17
N SER A 92 -7.67 -5.91 -14.74
CA SER A 92 -7.85 -7.30 -15.19
C SER A 92 -8.71 -8.13 -14.23
N ALA A 93 -8.89 -7.67 -13.00
CA ALA A 93 -9.75 -8.32 -12.02
C ALA A 93 -11.24 -8.16 -12.35
N PRO A 94 -12.09 -9.14 -11.98
CA PRO A 94 -13.54 -9.02 -12.14
C PRO A 94 -14.16 -7.92 -11.27
N ASN A 95 -13.46 -7.50 -10.22
CA ASN A 95 -13.82 -6.36 -9.40
C ASN A 95 -12.54 -5.59 -8.99
N PRO A 96 -12.47 -4.26 -9.20
CA PRO A 96 -11.28 -3.46 -8.92
C PRO A 96 -10.89 -3.41 -7.44
N GLY A 97 -11.79 -3.80 -6.53
CA GLY A 97 -11.52 -3.92 -5.10
C GLY A 97 -10.74 -5.18 -4.71
N LEU A 98 -10.68 -6.21 -5.55
CA LEU A 98 -10.00 -7.47 -5.19
C LEU A 98 -8.47 -7.35 -5.14
N PRO A 99 -7.78 -6.71 -6.10
CA PRO A 99 -6.33 -6.60 -6.03
C PRO A 99 -5.80 -5.82 -4.81
N PRO A 100 -6.39 -4.67 -4.41
CA PRO A 100 -5.98 -3.96 -3.19
C PRO A 100 -6.16 -4.79 -1.92
N VAL A 101 -7.21 -5.62 -1.89
CA VAL A 101 -7.53 -6.53 -0.78
C VAL A 101 -6.45 -7.60 -0.65
N ILE A 102 -6.02 -8.22 -1.76
CA ILE A 102 -4.87 -9.14 -1.78
C ILE A 102 -3.59 -8.39 -1.42
N TYR A 103 -3.35 -7.20 -1.96
CA TYR A 103 -2.16 -6.39 -1.67
C TYR A 103 -2.05 -6.03 -0.18
N ALA A 104 -3.17 -5.77 0.49
CA ALA A 104 -3.21 -5.50 1.92
C ALA A 104 -2.73 -6.67 2.80
N THR A 105 -2.72 -7.91 2.28
CA THR A 105 -2.13 -9.08 2.98
C THR A 105 -0.65 -8.88 3.31
N SER A 106 0.07 -8.06 2.53
CA SER A 106 1.48 -7.74 2.79
C SER A 106 1.69 -7.15 4.19
N SER A 107 0.69 -6.44 4.74
CA SER A 107 0.74 -5.90 6.11
C SER A 107 0.97 -6.98 7.18
N MET A 108 0.52 -8.21 6.92
CA MET A 108 0.62 -9.34 7.84
C MET A 108 2.05 -9.90 7.84
N VAL A 109 2.64 -10.00 6.64
CA VAL A 109 4.05 -10.33 6.47
C VAL A 109 4.92 -9.26 7.12
N VAL A 110 4.60 -7.98 6.93
CA VAL A 110 5.29 -6.86 7.57
C VAL A 110 5.15 -6.92 9.10
N PHE A 111 3.97 -7.24 9.63
CA PHE A 111 3.75 -7.37 11.08
C PHE A 111 4.67 -8.43 11.69
N ILE A 112 4.70 -9.63 11.10
CA ILE A 112 5.53 -10.75 11.59
C ILE A 112 7.02 -10.43 11.41
N LEU A 113 7.42 -9.97 10.22
CA LEU A 113 8.82 -9.64 9.94
C LEU A 113 9.33 -8.51 10.82
N SER A 114 8.51 -7.53 11.17
CA SER A 114 8.93 -6.43 12.04
C SER A 114 9.33 -6.93 13.43
N VAL A 115 8.59 -7.89 14.00
CA VAL A 115 8.93 -8.52 15.30
C VAL A 115 10.23 -9.31 15.18
N PHE A 116 10.37 -10.08 14.12
CA PHE A 116 11.56 -10.89 13.88
C PHE A 116 12.82 -10.03 13.67
N LEU A 117 12.73 -9.01 12.81
CA LEU A 117 13.83 -8.10 12.51
C LEU A 117 14.21 -7.24 13.72
N ALA A 118 13.24 -6.77 14.51
CA ALA A 118 13.52 -6.07 15.76
C ALA A 118 14.27 -6.95 16.78
N SER A 119 14.01 -8.26 16.77
CA SER A 119 14.68 -9.22 17.67
C SER A 119 16.11 -9.56 17.21
N LEU A 120 16.32 -9.72 15.90
CA LEU A 120 17.62 -10.10 15.34
C LEU A 120 18.57 -8.91 15.13
N LEU A 121 18.02 -7.75 14.80
CA LEU A 121 18.78 -6.55 14.40
C LEU A 121 18.31 -5.32 15.21
N PRO A 122 18.39 -5.37 16.55
CA PRO A 122 17.82 -4.33 17.43
C PRO A 122 18.47 -2.94 17.24
N GLN A 123 19.67 -2.90 16.68
CA GLN A 123 20.37 -1.66 16.33
C GLN A 123 19.79 -0.93 15.11
N PHE A 124 19.00 -1.62 14.28
CA PHE A 124 18.42 -1.06 13.05
C PHE A 124 16.89 -0.93 13.09
N PHE A 125 16.21 -1.68 13.96
CA PHE A 125 14.75 -1.74 14.01
C PHE A 125 14.21 -1.35 15.38
N VAL A 126 13.13 -0.58 15.38
CA VAL A 126 12.40 -0.22 16.59
C VAL A 126 11.71 -1.47 17.16
N PRO A 127 11.68 -1.66 18.50
CA PRO A 127 10.92 -2.75 19.11
C PRO A 127 9.47 -2.79 18.62
N ALA A 128 9.08 -3.92 18.01
CA ALA A 128 7.73 -4.17 17.55
C ALA A 128 6.99 -5.06 18.56
N THR A 129 5.76 -4.68 18.93
CA THR A 129 4.94 -5.46 19.86
C THR A 129 4.16 -6.55 19.14
N SER A 130 4.29 -7.79 19.63
CA SER A 130 3.42 -8.90 19.24
C SER A 130 2.34 -9.07 20.30
N ASP A 131 1.10 -8.77 19.93
CA ASP A 131 -0.07 -9.01 20.78
C ASP A 131 -0.84 -10.21 20.21
N PRO A 132 -1.07 -11.27 21.01
CA PRO A 132 -1.85 -12.43 20.58
C PRO A 132 -3.24 -12.08 20.01
N MET A 133 -3.90 -11.03 20.51
CA MET A 133 -5.19 -10.60 19.96
C MET A 133 -5.04 -10.03 18.54
N ARG A 134 -3.95 -9.30 18.26
CA ARG A 134 -3.65 -8.78 16.92
C ARG A 134 -3.31 -9.91 15.95
N LEU A 135 -2.60 -10.94 16.43
CA LEU A 135 -2.36 -12.16 15.65
C LEU A 135 -3.67 -12.90 15.31
N GLY A 136 -4.62 -12.97 16.24
CA GLY A 136 -5.97 -13.49 15.98
C GLY A 136 -6.72 -12.67 14.92
N GLY A 137 -6.67 -11.34 15.02
CA GLY A 137 -7.26 -10.44 14.02
C GLY A 137 -6.64 -10.61 12.63
N ILE A 138 -5.33 -10.81 12.56
CA ILE A 138 -4.59 -11.16 11.34
C ILE A 138 -5.17 -12.46 10.75
N VAL A 139 -5.31 -13.54 11.51
CA VAL A 139 -5.89 -14.80 11.00
C VAL A 139 -7.31 -14.59 10.44
N LEU A 140 -8.15 -13.82 11.13
CA LEU A 140 -9.50 -13.48 10.64
C LEU A 140 -9.47 -12.70 9.33
N VAL A 141 -8.55 -11.77 9.18
CA VAL A 141 -8.34 -11.03 7.93
C VAL A 141 -7.93 -12.00 6.81
N ILE A 142 -6.96 -12.90 7.02
CA ILE A 142 -6.60 -13.95 6.04
C ILE A 142 -7.84 -14.78 5.62
N ALA A 143 -8.64 -15.21 6.59
CA ALA A 143 -9.82 -16.03 6.30
C ALA A 143 -10.84 -15.26 5.45
N GLY A 144 -11.14 -14.01 5.81
CA GLY A 144 -12.01 -13.15 5.02
C GLY A 144 -11.47 -12.90 3.61
N LEU A 145 -10.16 -12.72 3.48
CA LEU A 145 -9.47 -12.54 2.20
C LEU A 145 -9.53 -13.78 1.32
N PHE A 146 -9.34 -14.98 1.89
CA PHE A 146 -9.47 -16.25 1.18
C PHE A 146 -10.87 -16.41 0.59
N LEU A 147 -11.91 -16.04 1.36
CA LEU A 147 -13.29 -16.07 0.89
C LEU A 147 -13.54 -15.04 -0.23
N LEU A 148 -13.04 -13.81 -0.08
CA LEU A 148 -13.17 -12.76 -1.10
C LEU A 148 -12.43 -13.10 -2.41
N ALA A 149 -11.28 -13.77 -2.32
CA ALA A 149 -10.49 -14.20 -3.47
C ALA A 149 -11.09 -15.42 -4.20
N GLY A 150 -12.25 -15.94 -3.76
CA GLY A 150 -12.91 -17.08 -4.41
C GLY A 150 -12.39 -18.45 -3.95
N GLY A 151 -11.85 -18.56 -2.74
CA GLY A 151 -11.33 -19.82 -2.19
C GLY A 151 -12.32 -21.00 -2.20
N ALA A 152 -13.63 -20.72 -2.32
CA ALA A 152 -14.70 -21.74 -2.45
C ALA A 152 -15.21 -21.95 -3.90
N SER A 153 -14.93 -21.05 -4.85
CA SER A 153 -15.48 -21.14 -6.22
C SER A 153 -14.68 -22.08 -7.13
N ASN A 154 -13.48 -22.52 -6.73
CA ASN A 154 -12.70 -23.53 -7.46
C ASN A 154 -13.05 -24.98 -7.09
N THR A 155 -13.88 -25.22 -6.08
CA THR A 155 -14.22 -26.58 -5.62
C THR A 155 -15.51 -27.13 -6.25
N LEU A 156 -16.33 -26.27 -6.88
CA LEU A 156 -17.64 -26.63 -7.46
C LEU A 156 -17.70 -26.52 -8.99
N ALA A 157 -16.57 -26.26 -9.65
CA ALA A 157 -16.46 -26.20 -11.12
C ALA A 157 -15.72 -27.42 -11.71
N ARG A 158 -15.90 -28.60 -11.10
CA ARG A 158 -15.54 -29.89 -11.70
C ARG A 158 -16.79 -30.72 -11.93
#